data_AF-A0A0D1BZN7-F1
#
_entry.id   AF-A0A0D1BZN7-F1
#
_cell.length_a   1.000
_cell.length_b   1.000
_cell.length_c   1.000
_cell.angle_alpha   90.00
_cell.angle_beta   90.00
_cell.angle_gamma   90.00
#
_symmetry.space_group_name_H-M   'P 1'
#
loop_
_entity.id
_entity.type
_entity.pdbx_description
1 polymer ?
#
loop_
_entity_poly.entity_id
_entity_poly.type
_entity_poly.pdbx_seq_one_letter_code
_entity_poly.pdbx_strand_id
1 'polypeptide(L)'
;MCTAAPSLVPALDHLILLVNDPRTSSTQRSSALERAVLVFSELGFQVVRGGTHADGLTSNVLIVFPDGVYIEIIQFEPSPSPGSGESQHDFETRRKQHWWYHCRPGWIDWCLLDGISDGAIESINENASRLRQSALQELLNKKQDDQQERARVVAPRLLYQQPQQGGRITTRGDQIKWKVSFPSPRGPGDRLPVGNVRSHVPFWCADLTPRDLRVPLTYAHHNNHSPGIAEITLLYGNDTVTKYLDVSLALHQPIQPNTLPITNDFQLVPNEIPYRLLSTPVSAIHKPDANAATNITTSSHHEALQTNRFVRVIVKVAEDPEDRRWIEEHGEGLYEVAIYVAADKLPPSGPPDGIERTTFEAGFGRIRLSPVLH
;
A
#
# COMPACT_ATOMS: atom_id res chain seq x y z
N MET A 1 -8.95 -7.14 -34.33
CA MET A 1 -7.75 -6.47 -33.77
C MET A 1 -8.21 -5.68 -32.57
N CYS A 2 -8.05 -6.21 -31.36
CA CYS A 2 -8.35 -5.47 -30.14
C CYS A 2 -7.24 -4.43 -29.94
N THR A 3 -7.61 -3.16 -30.01
CA THR A 3 -6.76 -2.06 -29.55
C THR A 3 -6.56 -2.22 -28.06
N ALA A 4 -5.35 -2.60 -27.62
CA ALA A 4 -4.99 -2.56 -26.22
C ALA A 4 -5.17 -1.11 -25.73
N ALA A 5 -6.03 -0.91 -24.73
CA ALA A 5 -6.10 0.37 -24.04
C ALA A 5 -4.67 0.70 -23.55
N PRO A 6 -4.21 1.95 -23.65
CA PRO A 6 -2.93 2.33 -23.07
C PRO A 6 -2.96 1.94 -21.59
N SER A 7 -2.06 1.03 -21.18
CA SER A 7 -1.94 0.59 -19.80
C SER A 7 -1.62 1.81 -18.94
N LEU A 8 -2.62 2.37 -18.28
CA LEU A 8 -2.44 3.53 -17.43
C LEU A 8 -1.64 3.09 -16.20
N VAL A 9 -0.55 3.80 -15.89
CA VAL A 9 0.18 3.60 -14.64
C VAL A 9 -0.78 3.91 -13.47
N PRO A 10 -1.06 2.95 -12.58
CA PRO A 10 -2.02 3.16 -11.50
C PRO A 10 -1.51 4.19 -10.50
N ALA A 11 -2.45 4.87 -9.84
CA ALA A 11 -2.13 5.88 -8.85
C ALA A 11 -1.98 5.24 -7.45
N LEU A 12 -0.96 5.66 -6.71
CA LEU A 12 -0.85 5.33 -5.29
C LEU A 12 -1.98 6.06 -4.53
N ASP A 13 -2.86 5.32 -3.85
CA ASP A 13 -3.93 5.92 -3.05
C ASP A 13 -3.40 6.34 -1.68
N HIS A 14 -2.92 5.35 -0.92
CA HIS A 14 -2.38 5.57 0.41
C HIS A 14 -1.47 4.45 0.90
N LEU A 15 -0.75 4.74 1.98
CA LEU A 15 0.11 3.84 2.73
C LEU A 15 -0.45 3.69 4.15
N ILE A 16 -0.42 2.50 4.73
CA ILE A 16 -1.02 2.24 6.05
C ILE A 16 0.07 2.03 7.09
N LEU A 17 0.06 2.88 8.11
CA LEU A 17 0.98 2.89 9.23
C LEU A 17 0.25 2.56 10.54
N LEU A 18 0.47 1.35 11.07
CA LEU A 18 -0.10 0.92 12.34
C LEU A 18 0.76 1.41 13.51
N VAL A 19 0.14 2.10 14.48
CA VAL A 19 0.87 2.72 15.60
C VAL A 19 0.67 2.04 16.96
N ASN A 20 -0.11 0.96 17.03
CA ASN A 20 -0.22 0.12 18.22
C ASN A 20 -0.35 -1.37 17.91
N ASP A 21 0.01 -2.20 18.90
CA ASP A 21 -0.14 -3.65 18.78
C ASP A 21 -1.61 -4.04 19.02
N PRO A 22 -2.29 -4.70 18.05
CA PRO A 22 -3.70 -5.09 18.17
C PRO A 22 -3.98 -6.06 19.33
N ARG A 23 -2.96 -6.80 19.78
CA ARG A 23 -3.06 -7.81 20.84
C ARG A 23 -3.05 -7.19 22.23
N THR A 24 -2.47 -6.00 22.37
CA THR A 24 -2.33 -5.30 23.65
C THR A 24 -3.05 -3.95 23.69
N SER A 25 -3.82 -3.59 22.65
CA SER A 25 -4.50 -2.30 22.58
C SER A 25 -5.38 -2.02 23.80
N SER A 26 -6.07 -3.04 24.33
CA SER A 26 -6.94 -2.91 25.51
C SER A 26 -6.21 -2.49 26.80
N THR A 27 -4.89 -2.68 26.89
CA THR A 27 -4.09 -2.32 28.06
C THR A 27 -3.37 -0.98 27.91
N GLN A 28 -3.48 -0.35 26.74
CA GLN A 28 -2.85 0.95 26.49
C GLN A 28 -3.54 2.05 27.29
N ARG A 29 -2.75 2.82 28.04
CA ARG A 29 -3.24 3.93 28.88
C ARG A 29 -3.31 5.26 28.15
N SER A 30 -2.58 5.41 27.05
CA SER A 30 -2.51 6.62 26.24
C SER A 30 -2.72 6.27 24.77
N SER A 31 -3.44 7.12 24.07
CA SER A 31 -3.73 6.94 22.64
C SER A 31 -2.44 6.95 21.82
N ALA A 32 -2.31 5.95 20.95
CA ALA A 32 -1.19 5.86 20.01
C ALA A 32 -1.31 6.89 18.89
N LEU A 33 -2.54 7.22 18.47
CA LEU A 33 -2.78 8.29 17.52
C LEU A 33 -2.33 9.65 18.05
N GLU A 34 -2.59 9.99 19.32
CA GLU A 34 -2.10 11.27 19.88
C GLU A 34 -0.57 11.36 19.85
N ARG A 35 0.12 10.27 20.20
CA ARG A 35 1.58 10.21 20.11
C ARG A 35 2.06 10.39 18.67
N ALA A 36 1.42 9.72 17.71
CA ALA A 36 1.75 9.86 16.29
C ALA A 36 1.50 11.29 15.78
N VAL A 37 0.37 11.91 16.15
CA VAL A 37 0.06 13.30 15.82
C VAL A 37 1.17 14.22 16.30
N LEU A 38 1.63 14.08 17.55
CA LEU A 38 2.72 14.88 18.09
C LEU A 38 4.02 14.70 17.31
N VAL A 39 4.48 13.45 17.13
CA VAL A 39 5.73 13.13 16.42
C VAL A 39 5.72 13.66 14.99
N PHE A 40 4.65 13.42 14.23
CA PHE A 40 4.59 13.90 12.84
C PHE A 40 4.40 15.43 12.74
N SER A 41 3.72 16.06 13.71
CA SER A 41 3.61 17.52 13.75
C SER A 41 4.96 18.19 14.05
N GLU A 42 5.78 17.59 14.93
CA GLU A 42 7.16 18.05 15.20
C GLU A 42 8.05 17.94 13.95
N LEU A 43 7.82 16.95 13.09
CA LEU A 43 8.46 16.83 11.77
C LEU A 43 7.90 17.79 10.72
N GLY A 44 6.94 18.64 11.09
CA GLY A 44 6.35 19.67 10.24
C GLY A 44 5.24 19.18 9.31
N PHE A 45 4.72 17.97 9.51
CA PHE A 45 3.52 17.50 8.79
C PHE A 45 2.24 18.03 9.42
N GLN A 46 1.28 18.35 8.57
CA GLN A 46 -0.09 18.61 9.01
C GLN A 46 -0.81 17.28 9.16
N VAL A 47 -1.22 16.94 10.37
CA VAL A 47 -1.95 15.70 10.68
C VAL A 47 -3.42 16.02 10.94
N VAL A 48 -4.34 15.41 10.20
CA VAL A 48 -5.79 15.64 10.33
C VAL A 48 -6.49 14.43 10.92
N ARG A 49 -7.51 14.67 11.76
CA ARG A 49 -8.36 13.60 12.29
C ARG A 49 -9.13 12.95 11.17
N GLY A 50 -9.03 11.63 11.09
CA GLY A 50 -9.71 10.85 10.09
C GLY A 50 -11.10 10.42 10.55
N GLY A 51 -11.15 9.49 11.51
CA GLY A 51 -12.40 8.96 12.05
C GLY A 51 -12.29 7.52 12.52
N THR A 52 -13.43 6.92 12.85
CA THR A 52 -13.53 5.51 13.28
C THR A 52 -14.08 4.66 12.13
N HIS A 53 -13.43 3.55 11.84
CA HIS A 53 -13.88 2.62 10.81
C HIS A 53 -15.24 2.00 11.16
N ALA A 54 -15.99 1.61 10.14
CA ALA A 54 -17.38 1.17 10.29
C ALA A 54 -17.57 -0.08 11.17
N ASP A 55 -16.51 -0.88 11.36
CA ASP A 55 -16.50 -2.04 12.26
C ASP A 55 -16.26 -1.67 13.75
N GLY A 56 -15.94 -0.40 14.02
CA GLY A 56 -15.64 0.14 15.35
C GLY A 56 -14.33 -0.36 15.95
N LEU A 57 -13.50 -1.11 15.22
CA LEU A 57 -12.30 -1.76 15.75
C LEU A 57 -11.05 -0.89 15.64
N THR A 58 -11.04 0.06 14.70
CA THR A 58 -9.88 0.91 14.42
C THR A 58 -10.30 2.34 14.15
N SER A 59 -9.40 3.28 14.43
CA SER A 59 -9.54 4.69 14.05
C SER A 59 -8.25 5.20 13.42
N ASN A 60 -8.35 6.31 12.68
CA ASN A 60 -7.21 6.87 11.96
C ASN A 60 -7.06 8.39 12.11
N VAL A 61 -5.82 8.82 11.90
CA VAL A 61 -5.45 10.18 11.49
C VAL A 61 -4.72 10.10 10.15
N LEU A 62 -4.71 11.20 9.41
CA LEU A 62 -4.18 11.24 8.05
C LEU A 62 -3.08 12.29 7.92
N ILE A 63 -2.06 11.97 7.13
CA ILE A 63 -1.18 12.97 6.51
C ILE A 63 -1.53 12.98 5.02
N VAL A 64 -2.20 14.04 4.57
CA VAL A 64 -2.66 14.18 3.18
C VAL A 64 -1.64 15.03 2.42
N PHE A 65 -1.25 14.62 1.22
CA PHE A 65 -0.29 15.37 0.39
C PHE A 65 -0.98 16.14 -0.75
N PRO A 66 -0.34 17.20 -1.30
CA PRO A 66 -0.91 18.00 -2.38
C PRO A 66 -1.21 17.23 -3.67
N ASP A 67 -0.56 16.08 -3.87
CA ASP A 67 -0.78 15.19 -5.02
C ASP A 67 -1.91 14.16 -4.79
N GLY A 68 -2.60 14.24 -3.65
CA GLY A 68 -3.77 13.43 -3.31
C GLY A 68 -3.46 12.04 -2.79
N VAL A 69 -2.17 11.67 -2.69
CA VAL A 69 -1.71 10.53 -1.88
C VAL A 69 -1.87 10.89 -0.40
N TYR A 70 -2.09 9.91 0.47
CA TYR A 70 -2.02 10.14 1.91
C TYR A 70 -1.39 8.97 2.68
N ILE A 71 -0.91 9.23 3.89
CA ILE A 71 -0.55 8.19 4.86
C ILE A 71 -1.72 8.05 5.84
N GLU A 72 -2.25 6.84 5.93
CA GLU A 72 -3.24 6.46 6.92
C GLU A 72 -2.52 5.96 8.17
N ILE A 73 -2.52 6.77 9.23
CA ILE A 73 -2.00 6.37 10.53
C ILE A 73 -3.16 5.78 11.32
N ILE A 74 -3.08 4.49 11.62
CA ILE A 74 -4.18 3.71 12.18
C ILE A 74 -3.81 3.17 13.57
N GLN A 75 -4.78 3.15 14.48
CA GLN A 75 -4.71 2.38 15.72
C GLN A 75 -5.91 1.43 15.82
N PHE A 76 -5.73 0.31 16.53
CA PHE A 76 -6.83 -0.47 17.08
C PHE A 76 -7.37 0.18 18.35
N GLU A 77 -8.69 0.24 18.46
CA GLU A 77 -9.37 0.81 19.62
C GLU A 77 -9.18 -0.10 20.86
N PRO A 78 -9.00 0.50 22.06
CA PRO A 78 -8.80 -0.25 23.29
C PRO A 78 -10.08 -0.91 23.81
N SER A 79 -11.24 -0.35 23.45
CA SER A 79 -12.54 -0.71 23.97
C SER A 79 -13.63 -0.43 22.94
N PRO A 80 -14.82 -1.04 23.06
CA PRO A 80 -15.95 -0.71 22.20
C PRO A 80 -16.35 0.76 22.33
N SER A 81 -16.98 1.28 21.28
CA SER A 81 -17.48 2.66 21.26
C SER A 81 -18.51 2.88 22.39
N PRO A 82 -18.49 4.04 23.08
CA PRO A 82 -19.47 4.35 24.11
C PRO A 82 -20.91 4.23 23.59
N GLY A 83 -21.76 3.52 24.34
CA GLY A 83 -23.16 3.32 23.98
C GLY A 83 -23.43 2.21 22.95
N SER A 84 -22.41 1.46 22.49
CA SER A 84 -22.64 0.30 21.60
C SER A 84 -23.38 -0.86 22.27
N GLY A 85 -23.35 -0.93 23.60
CA GLY A 85 -23.89 -2.05 24.38
C GLY A 85 -23.05 -3.33 24.29
N GLU A 86 -21.92 -3.30 23.57
CA GLU A 86 -21.03 -4.43 23.39
C GLU A 86 -20.15 -4.65 24.62
N SER A 87 -19.96 -5.92 25.02
CA SER A 87 -19.03 -6.26 26.09
C SER A 87 -17.57 -6.16 25.60
N GLN A 88 -16.64 -5.92 26.52
CA GLN A 88 -15.20 -5.93 26.20
C GLN A 88 -14.76 -7.28 25.60
N HIS A 89 -15.35 -8.39 26.06
CA HIS A 89 -15.01 -9.73 25.59
C HIS A 89 -15.40 -9.95 24.11
N ASP A 90 -16.60 -9.52 23.73
CA ASP A 90 -17.08 -9.64 22.34
C ASP A 90 -16.29 -8.74 21.41
N PHE A 91 -15.98 -7.51 21.85
CA PHE A 91 -15.14 -6.56 21.14
C PHE A 91 -13.76 -7.15 20.83
N GLU A 92 -13.10 -7.74 21.82
CA GLU A 92 -11.80 -8.38 21.66
C GLU A 92 -11.86 -9.64 20.77
N THR A 93 -12.99 -10.35 20.79
CA THR A 93 -13.22 -11.52 19.95
C THR A 93 -13.34 -11.12 18.48
N ARG A 94 -14.08 -10.06 18.15
CA ARG A 94 -14.12 -9.50 16.79
C ARG A 94 -12.76 -8.93 16.38
N ARG A 95 -12.06 -8.23 17.28
CA ARG A 95 -10.72 -7.70 17.02
C ARG A 95 -9.75 -8.80 16.58
N LYS A 96 -9.80 -9.98 17.20
CA LYS A 96 -8.99 -11.16 16.83
C LYS A 96 -9.24 -11.68 15.41
N GLN A 97 -10.42 -11.42 14.86
CA GLN A 97 -10.80 -11.82 13.50
C GLN A 97 -10.44 -10.77 12.45
N HIS A 98 -10.04 -9.56 12.87
CA HIS A 98 -9.66 -8.49 11.95
C HIS A 98 -8.39 -8.88 11.17
N TRP A 99 -8.36 -8.58 9.87
CA TRP A 99 -7.28 -9.02 8.97
C TRP A 99 -5.89 -8.46 9.31
N TRP A 100 -5.81 -7.32 10.01
CA TRP A 100 -4.55 -6.76 10.53
C TRP A 100 -4.25 -7.13 11.98
N TYR A 101 -5.01 -8.03 12.63
CA TYR A 101 -4.82 -8.36 14.04
C TYR A 101 -3.42 -8.91 14.36
N HIS A 102 -2.82 -9.64 13.41
CA HIS A 102 -1.50 -10.23 13.57
C HIS A 102 -0.34 -9.32 13.11
N CYS A 103 -0.65 -8.13 12.59
CA CYS A 103 0.36 -7.17 12.19
C CYS A 103 1.05 -6.58 13.42
N ARG A 104 2.35 -6.30 13.29
CA ARG A 104 3.09 -5.49 14.26
C ARG A 104 2.97 -4.00 13.88
N PRO A 105 3.19 -3.08 14.84
CA PRO A 105 3.32 -1.66 14.53
C PRO A 105 4.37 -1.41 13.43
N GLY A 106 4.13 -0.41 12.59
CA GLY A 106 4.91 -0.08 11.40
C GLY A 106 4.07 -0.08 10.12
N TRP A 107 4.73 -0.17 8.97
CA TRP A 107 4.09 -0.27 7.66
C TRP A 107 3.40 -1.62 7.48
N ILE A 108 2.07 -1.62 7.38
CA ILE A 108 1.28 -2.88 7.37
C ILE A 108 0.56 -3.16 6.06
N ASP A 109 0.35 -2.15 5.20
CA ASP A 109 -0.29 -2.33 3.90
C ASP A 109 -0.12 -1.07 3.03
N TRP A 110 -0.51 -1.17 1.77
CA TRP A 110 -0.53 -0.04 0.83
C TRP A 110 -1.54 -0.25 -0.29
N CYS A 111 -2.01 0.84 -0.87
CA CYS A 111 -3.22 0.86 -1.66
C CYS A 111 -3.06 1.60 -3.00
N LEU A 112 -3.66 1.06 -4.05
CA LEU A 112 -3.84 1.73 -5.34
C LEU A 112 -5.26 2.26 -5.50
N LEU A 113 -5.36 3.41 -6.19
CA LEU A 113 -6.62 4.09 -6.41
C LEU A 113 -7.39 3.43 -7.55
N ASP A 114 -8.64 3.07 -7.25
CA ASP A 114 -9.70 2.67 -8.18
C ASP A 114 -9.25 1.74 -9.31
N GLY A 115 -9.33 0.44 -9.03
CA GLY A 115 -9.16 -0.63 -10.02
C GLY A 115 -10.45 -1.41 -10.30
N ILE A 116 -11.56 -0.95 -9.71
CA ILE A 116 -12.88 -1.58 -9.82
C ILE A 116 -13.63 -0.94 -10.97
N SER A 117 -13.70 0.39 -10.99
CA SER A 117 -14.54 1.14 -11.94
C SER A 117 -13.97 1.08 -13.36
N ASP A 118 -12.65 0.89 -13.50
CA ASP A 118 -11.95 0.80 -14.78
C ASP A 118 -11.60 -0.64 -15.20
N GLY A 119 -12.01 -1.65 -14.41
CA GLY A 119 -11.75 -3.06 -14.70
C GLY A 119 -10.29 -3.50 -14.55
N ALA A 120 -9.40 -2.68 -13.97
CA ALA A 120 -7.98 -3.03 -13.81
C ALA A 120 -7.79 -4.33 -13.01
N ILE A 121 -8.57 -4.54 -11.95
CA ILE A 121 -8.51 -5.75 -11.11
C ILE A 121 -8.85 -7.01 -11.91
N GLU A 122 -9.89 -6.94 -12.75
CA GLU A 122 -10.31 -8.07 -13.61
C GLU A 122 -9.21 -8.37 -14.62
N SER A 123 -8.69 -7.36 -15.32
CA SER A 123 -7.60 -7.51 -16.28
C SER A 123 -6.33 -8.09 -15.63
N ILE A 124 -6.00 -7.67 -14.41
CA ILE A 124 -4.87 -8.21 -13.64
C ILE A 124 -5.08 -9.69 -13.33
N ASN A 125 -6.28 -10.07 -12.86
CA ASN A 125 -6.60 -11.45 -12.55
C ASN A 125 -6.56 -12.36 -13.78
N GLU A 126 -7.10 -11.90 -14.91
CA GLU A 126 -7.05 -12.61 -16.20
C GLU A 126 -5.61 -12.80 -16.68
N ASN A 127 -4.80 -11.75 -16.62
CA ASN A 127 -3.38 -11.80 -16.99
C ASN A 127 -2.61 -12.76 -16.08
N ALA A 128 -2.85 -12.75 -14.77
CA ALA A 128 -2.23 -13.67 -13.83
C ALA A 128 -2.61 -15.11 -14.16
N SER A 129 -3.89 -15.37 -14.46
CA SER A 129 -4.40 -16.69 -14.84
C SER A 129 -3.74 -17.20 -16.12
N ARG A 130 -3.69 -16.37 -17.17
CA ARG A 130 -3.06 -16.69 -18.45
C ARG A 130 -1.57 -17.02 -18.28
N LEU A 131 -0.84 -16.20 -17.53
CA LEU A 131 0.60 -16.42 -17.27
C LEU A 131 0.84 -17.72 -16.50
N ARG A 132 0.00 -18.03 -15.50
CA ARG A 132 0.05 -19.33 -14.79
C ARG A 132 -0.25 -20.51 -15.69
N GLN A 133 -1.23 -20.39 -16.59
CA GLN A 133 -1.55 -21.45 -17.55
C GLN A 133 -0.38 -21.72 -18.51
N SER A 134 0.24 -20.67 -19.07
CA SER A 134 1.43 -20.81 -19.91
C SER A 134 2.59 -21.48 -19.17
N ALA A 135 2.86 -21.05 -17.93
CA ALA A 135 3.87 -21.67 -17.06
C ALA A 135 3.58 -23.14 -16.76
N LEU A 136 2.30 -23.50 -16.54
CA LEU A 136 1.90 -24.88 -16.31
C LEU A 136 2.10 -25.75 -17.55
N GLN A 137 1.80 -25.24 -18.75
CA GLN A 137 2.07 -25.97 -19.99
C GLN A 137 3.57 -26.20 -20.20
N GLU A 138 4.41 -25.20 -19.92
CA GLU A 138 5.86 -25.35 -19.96
C GLU A 138 6.36 -26.44 -18.98
N LEU A 139 5.83 -26.44 -17.75
CA LEU A 139 6.15 -27.48 -16.77
C LEU A 139 5.74 -28.89 -17.23
N LEU A 140 4.61 -29.03 -17.93
CA LEU A 140 4.12 -30.32 -18.41
C LEU A 140 4.92 -30.83 -19.59
N ASN A 141 5.28 -29.96 -20.53
CA ASN A 141 6.11 -30.31 -21.68
C ASN A 141 7.51 -30.74 -21.22
N LYS A 142 8.14 -30.01 -20.28
CA LYS A 142 9.47 -30.36 -19.76
C LYS A 142 9.50 -31.69 -19.00
N LYS A 143 8.37 -32.09 -18.39
CA LYS A 143 8.26 -33.41 -17.73
C LYS A 143 8.16 -34.58 -18.70
N GLN A 144 7.85 -34.34 -19.97
CA GLN A 144 7.79 -35.39 -20.99
C GLN A 144 9.16 -35.69 -21.63
N ASP A 145 10.14 -34.79 -21.52
CA ASP A 145 11.47 -34.90 -22.14
C ASP A 145 12.57 -35.51 -21.22
N ASP A 146 12.26 -35.89 -19.97
CA ASP A 146 13.09 -36.61 -18.98
C ASP A 146 14.61 -36.33 -18.97
N GLN A 147 15.04 -35.35 -18.15
CA GLN A 147 16.28 -35.43 -17.37
C GLN A 147 16.05 -34.82 -15.97
N GLN A 148 16.70 -35.43 -14.97
CA GLN A 148 16.55 -35.29 -13.50
C GLN A 148 16.54 -33.89 -12.86
N GLU A 149 16.53 -32.78 -13.60
CA GLU A 149 16.40 -31.44 -13.04
C GLU A 149 14.92 -31.08 -12.83
N ARG A 150 14.56 -30.71 -11.59
CA ARG A 150 13.25 -30.09 -11.32
C ARG A 150 13.19 -28.79 -12.13
N ALA A 151 12.56 -28.82 -13.29
CA ALA A 151 12.27 -27.61 -14.06
C ALA A 151 11.51 -26.61 -13.15
N ARG A 152 12.20 -25.55 -12.73
CA ARG A 152 11.59 -24.46 -11.97
C ARG A 152 10.98 -23.50 -12.99
N VAL A 153 9.66 -23.36 -12.96
CA VAL A 153 8.97 -22.33 -13.74
C VAL A 153 8.51 -21.24 -12.78
N VAL A 154 8.67 -20.01 -13.23
CA VAL A 154 8.27 -18.81 -12.49
C VAL A 154 6.94 -18.33 -13.04
N ALA A 155 5.95 -18.15 -12.17
CA ALA A 155 4.64 -17.67 -12.54
C ALA A 155 4.05 -16.75 -11.46
N PRO A 156 3.32 -15.69 -11.83
CA PRO A 156 2.65 -14.84 -10.85
C PRO A 156 1.58 -15.62 -10.10
N ARG A 157 1.52 -15.43 -8.78
CA ARG A 157 0.52 -16.01 -7.87
C ARG A 157 -0.66 -15.09 -7.67
N LEU A 158 -0.52 -13.81 -8.01
CA LEU A 158 -1.51 -12.77 -7.76
C LEU A 158 -2.93 -13.18 -8.20
N LEU A 159 -3.87 -12.96 -7.29
CA LEU A 159 -5.29 -13.10 -7.50
C LEU A 159 -5.96 -12.13 -6.52
N TYR A 160 -6.75 -11.20 -7.01
CA TYR A 160 -7.56 -10.29 -6.19
C TYR A 160 -8.94 -10.88 -5.91
N GLN A 161 -9.43 -10.69 -4.70
CA GLN A 161 -10.76 -11.10 -4.28
C GLN A 161 -11.84 -10.12 -4.77
N GLN A 162 -13.09 -10.56 -4.72
CA GLN A 162 -14.23 -9.67 -4.97
C GLN A 162 -14.22 -8.46 -4.03
N PRO A 163 -14.58 -7.25 -4.53
CA PRO A 163 -14.59 -6.05 -3.71
C PRO A 163 -15.52 -6.14 -2.51
N GLN A 164 -15.04 -5.69 -1.35
CA GLN A 164 -15.77 -5.63 -0.09
C GLN A 164 -16.02 -4.17 0.28
N GLN A 165 -17.23 -3.85 0.75
CA GLN A 165 -17.53 -2.50 1.20
C GLN A 165 -16.86 -2.22 2.54
N GLY A 166 -16.30 -1.03 2.66
CA GLY A 166 -15.78 -0.47 3.89
C GLY A 166 -16.24 0.98 4.06
N GLY A 167 -15.87 1.58 5.18
CA GLY A 167 -16.23 2.95 5.47
C GLY A 167 -15.67 3.42 6.80
N ARG A 168 -15.79 4.71 7.05
CA ARG A 168 -15.55 5.32 8.36
C ARG A 168 -16.54 6.45 8.60
N ILE A 169 -16.69 6.80 9.87
CA ILE A 169 -17.41 8.00 10.30
C ILE A 169 -16.38 9.03 10.76
N THR A 170 -16.41 10.24 10.19
CA THR A 170 -15.49 11.31 10.60
C THR A 170 -15.84 11.86 11.98
N THR A 171 -14.95 12.65 12.57
CA THR A 171 -15.24 13.36 13.82
C THR A 171 -16.40 14.35 13.72
N ARG A 172 -16.79 14.76 12.50
CA ARG A 172 -17.97 15.61 12.24
C ARG A 172 -19.25 14.81 12.02
N GLY A 173 -19.17 13.48 11.95
CA GLY A 173 -20.30 12.60 11.67
C GLY A 173 -20.53 12.31 10.19
N ASP A 174 -19.64 12.73 9.29
CA ASP A 174 -19.75 12.42 7.86
C ASP A 174 -19.53 10.91 7.64
N GLN A 175 -20.42 10.26 6.89
CA GLN A 175 -20.29 8.85 6.53
C GLN A 175 -19.54 8.71 5.22
N ILE A 176 -18.36 8.12 5.27
CA ILE A 176 -17.52 7.86 4.10
C ILE A 176 -17.61 6.38 3.77
N LYS A 177 -17.77 6.05 2.48
CA LYS A 177 -17.87 4.66 2.01
C LYS A 177 -16.94 4.41 0.83
N TRP A 178 -16.43 3.19 0.75
CA TRP A 178 -15.56 2.73 -0.33
C TRP A 178 -15.74 1.23 -0.56
N LYS A 179 -15.11 0.71 -1.61
CA LYS A 179 -14.89 -0.72 -1.82
C LYS A 179 -13.40 -1.02 -1.88
N VAL A 180 -12.97 -2.07 -1.20
CA VAL A 180 -11.60 -2.57 -1.25
C VAL A 180 -11.53 -3.96 -1.85
N SER A 181 -10.51 -4.21 -2.67
CA SER A 181 -10.17 -5.54 -3.17
C SER A 181 -8.75 -5.91 -2.76
N PHE A 182 -8.65 -6.96 -1.95
CA PHE A 182 -7.38 -7.45 -1.41
C PHE A 182 -6.85 -8.64 -2.22
N PRO A 183 -5.52 -8.86 -2.23
CA PRO A 183 -4.98 -10.12 -2.72
C PRO A 183 -5.59 -11.27 -1.92
N SER A 184 -6.02 -12.32 -2.61
CA SER A 184 -6.47 -13.57 -2.01
C SER A 184 -5.32 -14.15 -1.18
N PRO A 185 -5.58 -14.61 0.06
CA PRO A 185 -4.59 -15.32 0.85
C PRO A 185 -3.98 -16.48 0.07
N ARG A 186 -2.73 -16.83 0.38
CA ARG A 186 -2.08 -18.00 -0.22
C ARG A 186 -2.88 -19.26 0.08
N GLY A 187 -3.22 -19.98 -0.98
CA GLY A 187 -3.86 -21.29 -0.92
C GLY A 187 -3.12 -22.30 -1.80
N PRO A 188 -3.33 -23.60 -1.58
CA PRO A 188 -2.88 -24.61 -2.54
C PRO A 188 -3.62 -24.36 -3.86
N GLY A 189 -2.89 -24.02 -4.91
CA GLY A 189 -3.41 -24.18 -6.28
C GLY A 189 -3.07 -25.59 -6.76
N ASP A 190 -3.86 -26.12 -7.71
CA ASP A 190 -3.74 -27.53 -8.16
C ASP A 190 -2.30 -27.98 -8.41
N ARG A 191 -1.50 -27.14 -9.08
CA ARG A 191 -0.10 -27.43 -9.45
C ARG A 191 0.86 -26.26 -9.28
N LEU A 192 0.35 -25.04 -9.18
CA LEU A 192 1.12 -23.82 -8.91
C LEU A 192 0.43 -23.04 -7.78
N PRO A 193 1.19 -22.43 -6.84
CA PRO A 193 0.60 -21.62 -5.79
C PRO A 193 -0.22 -20.45 -6.33
N VAL A 194 -1.33 -20.12 -5.66
CA VAL A 194 -2.17 -18.97 -5.96
C VAL A 194 -2.41 -18.16 -4.69
N GLY A 195 -2.54 -16.86 -4.86
CA GLY A 195 -2.73 -15.90 -3.79
C GLY A 195 -1.43 -15.26 -3.33
N ASN A 196 -1.57 -14.19 -2.57
CA ASN A 196 -0.48 -13.45 -1.98
C ASN A 196 -0.76 -13.13 -0.51
N VAL A 197 0.29 -12.76 0.22
CA VAL A 197 0.13 -12.21 1.56
C VAL A 197 -0.15 -10.71 1.40
N ARG A 198 -0.98 -10.14 2.27
CA ARG A 198 -1.18 -8.68 2.34
C ARG A 198 0.14 -7.96 2.59
N SER A 199 0.24 -6.67 2.29
CA SER A 199 1.49 -5.88 2.27
C SER A 199 2.50 -6.26 1.18
N HIS A 200 2.58 -7.53 0.76
CA HIS A 200 3.54 -7.94 -0.28
C HIS A 200 3.22 -7.32 -1.65
N VAL A 201 1.95 -7.04 -1.91
CA VAL A 201 1.41 -6.38 -3.11
C VAL A 201 0.28 -5.45 -2.65
N PRO A 202 -0.04 -4.38 -3.41
CA PRO A 202 -1.05 -3.45 -2.95
C PRO A 202 -2.44 -4.07 -3.02
N PHE A 203 -3.35 -3.55 -2.21
CA PHE A 203 -4.79 -3.71 -2.44
C PHE A 203 -5.34 -2.51 -3.22
N TRP A 204 -6.58 -2.60 -3.69
CA TRP A 204 -7.24 -1.52 -4.42
C TRP A 204 -8.37 -0.92 -3.61
N CYS A 205 -8.56 0.40 -3.69
CA CYS A 205 -9.66 1.11 -3.03
C CYS A 205 -10.39 2.01 -4.04
N ALA A 206 -11.70 1.80 -4.20
CA ALA A 206 -12.57 2.65 -5.00
C ALA A 206 -13.53 3.43 -4.08
N ASP A 207 -13.54 4.74 -4.23
CA ASP A 207 -14.46 5.63 -3.52
C ASP A 207 -15.92 5.35 -3.91
N LEU A 208 -16.82 5.28 -2.93
CA LEU A 208 -18.27 5.26 -3.16
C LEU A 208 -18.93 6.59 -2.76
N THR A 209 -18.26 7.36 -1.90
CA THR A 209 -18.61 8.74 -1.55
C THR A 209 -17.57 9.68 -2.16
N PRO A 210 -17.88 10.98 -2.36
CA PRO A 210 -16.91 11.95 -2.85
C PRO A 210 -15.55 11.84 -2.14
N ARG A 211 -14.47 11.73 -2.93
CA ARG A 211 -13.12 11.45 -2.43
C ARG A 211 -12.62 12.52 -1.47
N ASP A 212 -12.98 13.77 -1.68
CA ASP A 212 -12.63 14.92 -0.83
C ASP A 212 -13.12 14.78 0.62
N LEU A 213 -14.19 14.02 0.86
CA LEU A 213 -14.62 13.64 2.21
C LEU A 213 -13.64 12.66 2.86
N ARG A 214 -13.07 11.72 2.09
CA ARG A 214 -12.06 10.76 2.56
C ARG A 214 -10.68 11.38 2.67
N VAL A 215 -10.30 12.21 1.70
CA VAL A 215 -8.98 12.80 1.50
C VAL A 215 -9.13 14.34 1.40
N PRO A 216 -9.22 15.04 2.55
CA PRO A 216 -9.47 16.48 2.56
C PRO A 216 -8.22 17.27 2.20
N LEU A 217 -8.09 17.65 0.92
CA LEU A 217 -6.94 18.41 0.39
C LEU A 217 -6.72 19.78 1.06
N THR A 218 -7.70 20.31 1.78
CA THR A 218 -7.55 21.54 2.60
C THR A 218 -6.45 21.42 3.67
N TYR A 219 -6.08 20.19 4.06
CA TYR A 219 -5.02 19.92 5.02
C TYR A 219 -3.72 19.41 4.36
N ALA A 220 -3.61 19.52 3.04
CA ALA A 220 -2.49 18.97 2.28
C ALA A 220 -1.20 19.79 2.33
N HIS A 221 -1.25 21.00 2.91
CA HIS A 221 -0.09 21.87 3.04
C HIS A 221 0.61 21.62 4.38
N HIS A 222 1.92 21.39 4.31
CA HIS A 222 2.75 21.02 5.45
C HIS A 222 3.80 22.11 5.74
N ASN A 223 4.16 22.30 7.01
CA ASN A 223 5.18 23.28 7.43
C ASN A 223 6.59 22.90 6.93
N ASN A 224 6.83 21.61 6.70
CA ASN A 224 8.06 21.10 6.09
C ASN A 224 8.04 21.15 4.55
N HIS A 225 6.98 21.73 3.97
CA HIS A 225 6.71 21.84 2.53
C HIS A 225 6.80 20.51 1.79
N SER A 226 6.45 19.40 2.45
CA SER A 226 6.42 18.10 1.81
C SER A 226 5.35 18.06 0.71
N PRO A 227 5.72 17.78 -0.55
CA PRO A 227 4.77 17.75 -1.65
C PRO A 227 4.20 16.34 -1.91
N GLY A 228 4.69 15.28 -1.24
CA GLY A 228 4.24 13.91 -1.48
C GLY A 228 5.28 12.82 -1.23
N ILE A 229 4.92 11.60 -1.60
CA ILE A 229 5.77 10.40 -1.53
C ILE A 229 6.75 10.39 -2.71
N ALA A 230 8.02 10.10 -2.44
CA ALA A 230 9.06 9.97 -3.47
C ALA A 230 9.19 8.52 -3.95
N GLU A 231 9.21 7.59 -2.99
CA GLU A 231 9.55 6.21 -3.24
C GLU A 231 9.00 5.31 -2.15
N ILE A 232 8.64 4.09 -2.51
CA ILE A 232 8.41 2.99 -1.59
C ILE A 232 9.36 1.84 -1.91
N THR A 233 9.90 1.22 -0.88
CA THR A 233 10.79 0.05 -1.00
C THR A 233 10.07 -1.16 -0.45
N LEU A 234 10.01 -2.23 -1.24
CA LEU A 234 9.48 -3.53 -0.87
C LEU A 234 10.65 -4.48 -0.61
N LEU A 235 10.72 -5.09 0.57
CA LEU A 235 11.78 -6.03 0.95
C LEU A 235 11.28 -7.47 0.85
N TYR A 236 12.04 -8.33 0.17
CA TYR A 236 11.76 -9.76 0.02
C TYR A 236 13.01 -10.61 0.24
N GLY A 237 12.87 -11.73 0.97
CA GLY A 237 13.97 -12.66 1.22
C GLY A 237 14.05 -13.85 0.29
N ASN A 238 12.91 -14.35 -0.21
CA ASN A 238 12.84 -15.58 -1.02
C ASN A 238 11.91 -15.42 -2.22
N ASP A 239 11.98 -16.33 -3.21
CA ASP A 239 11.14 -16.30 -4.43
C ASP A 239 11.01 -14.89 -5.05
N THR A 240 12.11 -14.15 -5.06
CA THR A 240 12.12 -12.70 -5.36
C THR A 240 11.66 -12.40 -6.77
N VAL A 241 12.00 -13.27 -7.74
CA VAL A 241 11.50 -13.16 -9.12
C VAL A 241 9.98 -13.27 -9.16
N THR A 242 9.38 -14.29 -8.54
CA THR A 242 7.92 -14.46 -8.49
C THR A 242 7.23 -13.28 -7.82
N LYS A 243 7.77 -12.78 -6.70
CA LYS A 243 7.22 -11.62 -5.99
C LYS A 243 7.28 -10.35 -6.82
N TYR A 244 8.37 -10.15 -7.55
CA TYR A 244 8.51 -9.02 -8.44
C TYR A 244 7.60 -9.10 -9.65
N LEU A 245 7.31 -10.30 -10.17
CA LEU A 245 6.24 -10.49 -11.17
C LEU A 245 4.86 -10.16 -10.58
N ASP A 246 4.58 -10.60 -9.34
CA ASP A 246 3.34 -10.27 -8.64
C ASP A 246 3.18 -8.75 -8.48
N VAL A 247 4.23 -8.03 -8.06
CA VAL A 247 4.24 -6.56 -7.97
C VAL A 247 4.06 -5.93 -9.34
N SER A 248 4.87 -6.31 -10.32
CA SER A 248 4.80 -5.79 -11.70
C SER A 248 3.39 -5.93 -12.28
N LEU A 249 2.75 -7.07 -12.03
CA LEU A 249 1.39 -7.32 -12.47
C LEU A 249 0.35 -6.50 -11.69
N ALA A 250 0.48 -6.40 -10.36
CA ALA A 250 -0.38 -5.56 -9.54
C ALA A 250 -0.33 -4.08 -9.94
N LEU A 251 0.83 -3.61 -10.43
CA LEU A 251 1.02 -2.25 -10.92
C LEU A 251 0.64 -2.06 -12.40
N HIS A 252 -0.04 -3.06 -13.01
CA HIS A 252 -0.42 -3.09 -14.42
C HIS A 252 0.77 -2.85 -15.38
N GLN A 253 1.97 -3.27 -14.96
CA GLN A 253 3.25 -3.15 -15.67
C GLN A 253 3.88 -4.54 -15.82
N PRO A 254 3.22 -5.50 -16.50
CA PRO A 254 3.72 -6.85 -16.62
C PRO A 254 5.09 -6.88 -17.30
N ILE A 255 5.98 -7.75 -16.81
CA ILE A 255 7.32 -7.93 -17.35
C ILE A 255 7.58 -9.40 -17.66
N GLN A 256 8.39 -9.66 -18.67
CA GLN A 256 8.80 -11.02 -19.00
C GLN A 256 9.94 -11.45 -18.06
N PRO A 257 9.89 -12.65 -17.45
CA PRO A 257 10.90 -13.08 -16.50
C PRO A 257 12.32 -13.13 -17.09
N ASN A 258 12.45 -13.43 -18.38
CA ASN A 258 13.73 -13.53 -19.10
C ASN A 258 14.43 -12.17 -19.32
N THR A 259 13.76 -11.05 -19.03
CA THR A 259 14.39 -9.71 -19.10
C THR A 259 14.93 -9.25 -17.75
N LEU A 260 14.82 -10.08 -16.70
CA LEU A 260 15.26 -9.74 -15.36
C LEU A 260 16.67 -10.26 -15.09
N PRO A 261 17.47 -9.54 -14.31
CA PRO A 261 18.75 -10.04 -13.85
C PRO A 261 18.48 -11.10 -12.77
N ILE A 262 18.68 -12.36 -13.12
CA ILE A 262 18.34 -13.52 -12.28
C ILE A 262 19.59 -14.36 -12.03
N THR A 263 19.83 -14.71 -10.76
CA THR A 263 20.90 -15.60 -10.32
C THR A 263 20.58 -17.07 -10.62
N ASN A 264 21.58 -17.96 -10.51
CA ASN A 264 21.40 -19.40 -10.77
C ASN A 264 20.38 -20.07 -9.81
N ASP A 265 20.16 -19.53 -8.62
CA ASP A 265 19.15 -19.99 -7.66
C ASP A 265 17.76 -19.34 -7.86
N PHE A 266 17.56 -18.69 -9.01
CA PHE A 266 16.32 -18.00 -9.42
C PHE A 266 15.89 -16.91 -8.43
N GLN A 267 16.84 -16.11 -7.96
CA GLN A 267 16.60 -14.85 -7.26
C GLN A 267 16.94 -13.67 -8.16
N LEU A 268 16.38 -12.51 -7.85
CA LEU A 268 16.80 -11.28 -8.49
C LEU A 268 18.21 -10.91 -8.04
N VAL A 269 19.03 -10.42 -8.97
CA VAL A 269 20.33 -9.84 -8.65
C VAL A 269 20.09 -8.51 -7.93
N PRO A 270 20.58 -8.35 -6.69
CA PRO A 270 20.42 -7.11 -5.95
C PRO A 270 21.01 -5.90 -6.68
N ASN A 271 20.43 -4.72 -6.47
CA ASN A 271 20.83 -3.44 -7.09
C ASN A 271 20.72 -3.35 -8.64
N GLU A 272 20.34 -4.43 -9.33
CA GLU A 272 20.07 -4.43 -10.78
C GLU A 272 18.57 -4.48 -11.10
N ILE A 273 17.73 -4.45 -10.06
CA ILE A 273 16.28 -4.63 -10.17
C ILE A 273 15.65 -3.35 -10.72
N PRO A 274 14.96 -3.41 -11.87
CA PRO A 274 14.29 -2.23 -12.40
C PRO A 274 13.22 -1.73 -11.42
N TYR A 275 13.12 -0.43 -11.21
CA TYR A 275 12.00 0.11 -10.45
C TYR A 275 10.70 0.03 -11.24
N ARG A 276 9.57 0.19 -10.54
CA ARG A 276 8.25 0.43 -11.15
C ARG A 276 7.78 1.83 -10.80
N LEU A 277 6.81 2.32 -11.56
CA LEU A 277 6.25 3.64 -11.35
C LEU A 277 4.79 3.56 -10.90
N LEU A 278 4.39 4.52 -10.09
CA LEU A 278 2.99 4.82 -9.79
C LEU A 278 2.75 6.28 -10.13
N SER A 279 1.56 6.59 -10.63
CA SER A 279 1.09 7.96 -10.72
C SER A 279 0.56 8.44 -9.36
N THR A 280 0.12 9.69 -9.27
CA THR A 280 -0.55 10.23 -8.09
C THR A 280 -2.02 10.54 -8.41
N PRO A 281 -2.93 10.52 -7.42
CA PRO A 281 -4.36 10.75 -7.65
C PRO A 281 -4.67 12.07 -8.34
N VAL A 282 -3.92 13.13 -8.03
CA VAL A 282 -4.12 14.44 -8.66
C VAL A 282 -3.67 14.45 -10.13
N SER A 283 -2.61 13.73 -10.50
CA SER A 283 -2.28 13.45 -11.91
C SER A 283 -3.32 12.55 -12.61
N ALA A 284 -4.12 11.79 -11.85
CA ALA A 284 -5.13 10.86 -12.35
C ALA A 284 -6.54 11.48 -12.49
N ILE A 285 -6.75 12.77 -12.18
CA ILE A 285 -8.05 13.49 -12.25
C ILE A 285 -8.67 13.53 -13.66
N HIS A 286 -7.98 13.03 -14.69
CA HIS A 286 -8.55 12.80 -16.03
C HIS A 286 -9.43 11.53 -16.17
N LYS A 287 -9.87 10.90 -15.07
CA LYS A 287 -10.89 9.84 -15.14
C LYS A 287 -12.29 10.44 -14.92
N PRO A 288 -13.13 10.57 -15.96
CA PRO A 288 -14.50 11.04 -15.77
C PRO A 288 -15.32 10.02 -14.98
N ASP A 289 -16.04 10.52 -13.99
CA ASP A 289 -16.96 9.77 -13.14
C ASP A 289 -18.14 9.25 -13.98
N ALA A 290 -18.19 7.94 -14.25
CA ALA A 290 -19.08 7.39 -15.27
C ALA A 290 -20.56 7.31 -14.86
N ASN A 291 -20.95 7.66 -13.64
CA ASN A 291 -22.36 7.55 -13.20
C ASN A 291 -22.86 8.65 -12.23
N ALA A 292 -22.09 9.71 -11.96
CA ALA A 292 -22.45 10.71 -10.95
C ALA A 292 -22.27 12.16 -11.43
N ALA A 293 -22.87 12.54 -12.57
CA ALA A 293 -22.98 13.95 -12.94
C ALA A 293 -24.22 14.23 -13.82
N THR A 294 -25.41 13.97 -13.28
CA THR A 294 -26.58 14.76 -13.68
C THR A 294 -26.84 15.79 -12.59
N ASN A 295 -26.46 17.04 -12.89
CA ASN A 295 -26.76 18.28 -12.15
C ASN A 295 -25.82 18.69 -11.00
N ILE A 296 -24.50 18.75 -11.22
CA ILE A 296 -23.64 19.59 -10.36
C ILE A 296 -22.66 20.38 -11.25
N THR A 297 -22.91 21.68 -11.38
CA THR A 297 -21.95 22.68 -11.86
C THR A 297 -20.96 22.99 -10.74
N THR A 298 -19.71 22.56 -10.86
CA THR A 298 -18.58 23.08 -10.06
C THR A 298 -17.68 23.94 -10.93
N SER A 299 -17.45 25.18 -10.49
CA SER A 299 -16.61 26.16 -11.17
C SER A 299 -15.13 25.77 -11.07
N SER A 300 -14.47 25.66 -12.22
CA SER A 300 -13.05 25.40 -12.35
C SER A 300 -12.23 26.69 -12.24
N HIS A 301 -11.59 26.90 -11.10
CA HIS A 301 -10.46 27.82 -11.01
C HIS A 301 -9.39 27.18 -10.11
N HIS A 302 -8.35 26.63 -10.75
CA HIS A 302 -6.94 26.55 -10.31
C HIS A 302 -6.21 25.48 -11.13
N GLU A 303 -5.96 25.75 -12.41
CA GLU A 303 -4.93 25.03 -13.17
C GLU A 303 -3.57 25.64 -12.80
N ALA A 304 -2.98 25.14 -11.71
CA ALA A 304 -1.54 25.28 -11.49
C ALA A 304 -0.84 24.16 -12.27
N LEU A 305 0.22 24.49 -13.00
CA LEU A 305 1.09 23.58 -13.74
C LEU A 305 1.57 22.43 -12.82
N GLN A 306 0.84 21.32 -12.81
CA GLN A 306 1.20 20.12 -12.06
C GLN A 306 2.23 19.34 -12.86
N THR A 307 3.48 19.35 -12.39
CA THR A 307 4.48 18.41 -12.86
C THR A 307 3.98 17.00 -12.54
N ASN A 308 3.84 16.14 -13.56
CA ASN A 308 3.50 14.73 -13.35
C ASN A 308 4.61 14.06 -12.55
N ARG A 309 4.41 13.99 -11.23
CA ARG A 309 5.32 13.30 -10.31
C ARG A 309 4.90 11.85 -10.21
N PHE A 310 5.86 10.95 -10.41
CA PHE A 310 5.69 9.53 -10.22
C PHE A 310 6.32 9.10 -8.90
N VAL A 311 5.71 8.12 -8.24
CA VAL A 311 6.29 7.44 -7.08
C VAL A 311 7.05 6.21 -7.58
N ARG A 312 8.30 6.05 -7.17
CA ARG A 312 9.08 4.85 -7.48
C ARG A 312 8.71 3.71 -6.54
N VAL A 313 8.58 2.51 -7.09
CA VAL A 313 8.46 1.27 -6.32
C VAL A 313 9.75 0.49 -6.54
N ILE A 314 10.58 0.43 -5.50
CA ILE A 314 11.82 -0.32 -5.48
C ILE A 314 11.55 -1.69 -4.87
N VAL A 315 12.16 -2.72 -5.42
CA VAL A 315 12.21 -4.04 -4.79
C VAL A 315 13.65 -4.29 -4.34
N LYS A 316 13.81 -4.50 -3.04
CA LYS A 316 15.06 -4.88 -2.38
C LYS A 316 15.03 -6.38 -2.07
N VAL A 317 16.13 -7.07 -2.36
CA VAL A 317 16.36 -8.45 -1.92
C VAL A 317 17.06 -8.40 -0.58
N ALA A 318 16.63 -9.22 0.38
CA ALA A 318 17.27 -9.31 1.69
C ALA A 318 18.65 -9.97 1.58
N GLU A 319 19.71 -9.17 1.70
CA GLU A 319 21.09 -9.64 1.52
C GLU A 319 21.83 -9.82 2.85
N ASP A 320 21.56 -8.94 3.81
CA ASP A 320 22.29 -8.84 5.06
C ASP A 320 21.50 -9.40 6.27
N PRO A 321 22.14 -9.61 7.43
CA PRO A 321 21.46 -10.08 8.64
C PRO A 321 20.41 -9.12 9.21
N GLU A 322 20.48 -7.81 8.92
CA GLU A 322 19.52 -6.82 9.38
C GLU A 322 18.21 -6.95 8.60
N ASP A 323 18.28 -7.12 7.27
CA ASP A 323 17.12 -7.38 6.43
C ASP A 323 16.39 -8.66 6.84
N ARG A 324 17.15 -9.73 7.13
CA ARG A 324 16.56 -11.01 7.57
C ARG A 324 15.86 -10.85 8.92
N ARG A 325 16.47 -10.14 9.86
CA ARG A 325 15.85 -9.84 11.15
C ARG A 325 14.60 -8.99 10.99
N TRP A 326 14.64 -7.99 10.09
CA TRP A 326 13.47 -7.19 9.76
C TRP A 326 12.31 -8.07 9.27
N ILE A 327 12.58 -8.97 8.33
CA ILE A 327 11.57 -9.91 7.80
C ILE A 327 11.04 -10.82 8.90
N GLU A 328 11.88 -11.35 9.79
CA GLU A 328 11.46 -12.20 10.90
C GLU A 328 10.53 -11.45 11.88
N GLU A 329 10.79 -10.15 12.09
CA GLU A 329 10.03 -9.33 13.02
C GLU A 329 8.73 -8.77 12.41
N HIS A 330 8.80 -8.20 11.21
CA HIS A 330 7.72 -7.41 10.60
C HIS A 330 7.07 -8.10 9.39
N GLY A 331 7.72 -9.13 8.85
CA GLY A 331 7.33 -9.76 7.59
C GLY A 331 7.95 -9.09 6.36
N GLU A 332 7.61 -9.63 5.20
CA GLU A 332 8.03 -9.07 3.91
C GLU A 332 6.98 -8.07 3.39
N GLY A 333 7.36 -7.24 2.39
CA GLY A 333 6.47 -6.22 1.82
C GLY A 333 7.01 -4.82 2.06
N LEU A 334 6.13 -3.87 2.37
CA LEU A 334 6.48 -2.46 2.53
C LEU A 334 7.51 -2.26 3.65
N TYR A 335 8.73 -1.92 3.28
CA TYR A 335 9.90 -1.83 4.17
C TYR A 335 10.22 -0.39 4.55
N GLU A 336 10.33 0.48 3.56
CA GLU A 336 10.71 1.88 3.72
C GLU A 336 9.86 2.78 2.82
N VAL A 337 9.48 3.94 3.35
CA VAL A 337 8.76 4.98 2.62
C VAL A 337 9.60 6.25 2.60
N ALA A 338 9.95 6.72 1.42
CA ALA A 338 10.65 7.97 1.23
C ALA A 338 9.65 9.11 0.96
N ILE A 339 9.71 10.17 1.76
CA ILE A 339 8.81 11.31 1.69
C ILE A 339 9.62 12.54 1.31
N TYR A 340 9.18 13.29 0.30
CA TYR A 340 9.85 14.54 -0.05
C TYR A 340 9.72 15.58 1.05
N VAL A 341 10.79 16.30 1.37
CA VAL A 341 10.78 17.40 2.36
C VAL A 341 11.67 18.53 1.83
N ALA A 342 11.32 19.79 2.11
CA ALA A 342 12.20 20.90 1.74
C ALA A 342 13.56 20.77 2.43
N ALA A 343 14.64 20.96 1.67
CA ALA A 343 16.01 20.78 2.18
C ALA A 343 16.32 21.69 3.39
N ASP A 344 15.76 22.90 3.45
CA ASP A 344 15.89 23.85 4.55
C ASP A 344 15.00 23.53 5.77
N LYS A 345 14.13 22.51 5.65
CA LYS A 345 13.20 22.05 6.69
C LYS A 345 13.50 20.65 7.20
N LEU A 346 14.62 20.05 6.81
CA LEU A 346 15.01 18.74 7.34
C LEU A 346 15.23 18.84 8.87
N PRO A 347 14.64 17.92 9.65
CA PRO A 347 14.86 17.88 11.09
C PRO A 347 16.31 17.44 11.38
N PRO A 348 16.90 17.86 12.51
CA PRO A 348 18.21 17.38 12.95
C PRO A 348 18.29 15.85 13.10
N SER A 349 17.14 15.19 13.30
CA SER A 349 17.02 13.73 13.45
C SER A 349 17.19 12.96 12.13
N GLY A 350 17.18 13.64 10.98
CA GLY A 350 17.50 13.07 9.67
C GLY A 350 19.00 13.12 9.40
N PRO A 351 19.76 12.00 9.52
CA PRO A 351 21.18 11.95 9.22
C PRO A 351 21.42 12.15 7.72
N PRO A 352 22.68 12.17 7.24
CA PRO A 352 22.96 12.27 5.80
C PRO A 352 22.32 11.17 4.93
N ASP A 353 21.86 10.06 5.51
CA ASP A 353 21.10 8.98 4.83
C ASP A 353 19.59 9.29 4.70
N GLY A 354 19.10 10.33 5.38
CA GLY A 354 17.71 10.77 5.40
C GLY A 354 16.78 9.92 6.26
N ILE A 355 17.25 8.86 6.92
CA ILE A 355 16.38 7.97 7.73
C ILE A 355 15.95 8.72 8.99
N GLU A 356 14.65 8.89 9.17
CA GLU A 356 14.11 9.63 10.30
C GLU A 356 14.12 8.73 11.56
N ARG A 357 15.01 9.05 12.51
CA ARG A 357 15.27 8.20 13.67
C ARG A 357 14.13 8.20 14.69
N THR A 358 13.44 9.32 14.88
CA THR A 358 12.43 9.45 15.93
C THR A 358 11.21 8.57 15.66
N THR A 359 10.74 8.51 14.42
CA THR A 359 9.66 7.64 13.96
C THR A 359 10.08 6.18 13.97
N PHE A 360 11.33 5.88 13.61
CA PHE A 360 11.88 4.54 13.71
C PHE A 360 11.91 4.04 15.17
N GLU A 361 12.44 4.85 16.09
CA GLU A 361 12.47 4.57 17.54
C GLU A 361 11.07 4.48 18.15
N ALA A 362 10.10 5.22 17.61
CA ALA A 362 8.68 5.12 17.97
C ALA A 362 7.99 3.86 17.43
N GLY A 363 8.67 3.05 16.61
CA GLY A 363 8.14 1.83 16.02
C GLY A 363 7.22 2.07 14.81
N PHE A 364 7.34 3.22 14.14
CA PHE A 364 6.52 3.58 12.98
C PHE A 364 7.08 3.06 11.64
N GLY A 365 8.00 2.11 11.69
CA GLY A 365 8.67 1.61 10.48
C GLY A 365 9.74 2.58 9.97
N ARG A 366 10.28 2.30 8.77
CA ARG A 366 11.35 3.10 8.17
C ARG A 366 10.76 4.22 7.32
N ILE A 367 11.05 5.46 7.72
CA ILE A 367 10.70 6.67 6.98
C ILE A 367 11.99 7.35 6.58
N ARG A 368 12.11 7.73 5.31
CA ARG A 368 13.26 8.46 4.78
C ARG A 368 12.83 9.83 4.27
N LEU A 369 13.32 10.90 4.85
CA LEU A 369 13.07 12.27 4.38
C LEU A 369 14.02 12.56 3.21
N SER A 370 13.44 12.72 2.01
CA SER A 370 14.17 12.97 0.78
C SER A 370 14.20 14.48 0.48
N PRO A 371 15.33 15.16 0.68
CA PRO A 371 15.40 16.60 0.48
C PRO A 371 15.13 16.99 -0.98
N VAL A 372 14.32 18.02 -1.17
CA VAL A 372 14.12 18.71 -2.45
C VAL A 372 14.44 20.19 -2.30
N LEU A 373 15.10 20.75 -3.31
CA LEU A 373 15.28 22.18 -3.44
C LEU A 373 13.98 22.76 -4.01
N HIS A 374 13.41 23.74 -3.31
CA HIS A 374 12.26 24.52 -3.77
C HIS A 374 12.71 25.77 -4.51
#